data_AF-A0A2N2H9M1-F1
#
_entry.id   AF-A0A2N2H9M1-F1
#
_cell.length_a   1.000
_cell.length_b   1.000
_cell.length_c   1.000
_cell.angle_alpha   90.00
_cell.angle_beta   90.00
_cell.angle_gamma   90.00
#
_symmetry.space_group_name_H-M   'P 1'
#
loop_
_entity.id
_entity.type
_entity.pdbx_description
1 polymer ?
#
loop_
_entity_poly.entity_id
_entity_poly.type
_entity_poly.pdbx_seq_one_letter_code
_entity_poly.pdbx_strand_id
1 'polypeptide(L)'
;MAQESPLKGKTVLVVDDEPDVLDTVAEELSMCLVDKARDYDTALQYLASYTYDVVILDIMGVNGFELLENSVDRGFPSVMLTAHALTPEALKKSIKLGAVSFLPKDKMTELRSFLEDVVLGEGKPVWQKFFERLGGYFNKHFGPDWVEKDKFFKDFKHEVLKSSTSRTQSH
;
A
#
# COMPACT_ATOMS: atom_id res chain seq x y z
N MET A 1 20.25 20.67 9.25
CA MET A 1 18.80 20.92 9.12
C MET A 1 18.16 19.57 8.88
N ALA A 2 17.14 19.19 9.67
CA ALA A 2 16.43 17.94 9.43
C ALA A 2 15.80 18.03 8.04
N GLN A 3 16.07 17.05 7.18
CA GLN A 3 15.45 16.98 5.86
C GLN A 3 13.95 16.79 6.07
N GLU A 4 13.12 17.70 5.54
CA GLU A 4 11.67 17.58 5.65
C GLU A 4 11.20 16.31 4.92
N SER A 5 10.20 15.62 5.49
CA SER A 5 9.65 14.41 4.89
C SER A 5 9.09 14.71 3.50
N PRO A 6 9.30 13.84 2.49
CA PRO A 6 8.69 13.98 1.16
C PRO A 6 7.15 13.88 1.19
N LEU A 7 6.58 13.45 2.32
CA LEU A 7 5.14 13.40 2.56
C LEU A 7 4.53 14.75 2.95
N LYS A 8 5.35 15.74 3.33
CA LYS A 8 4.83 17.02 3.82
C LYS A 8 3.95 17.70 2.76
N GLY A 9 2.70 17.98 3.13
CA GLY A 9 1.71 18.63 2.25
C GLY A 9 1.09 17.72 1.19
N LYS A 10 1.38 16.42 1.19
CA LYS A 10 0.77 15.44 0.28
C LYS A 10 -0.68 15.17 0.64
N THR A 11 -1.54 14.96 -0.35
CA THR A 11 -2.94 14.59 -0.13
C THR A 11 -3.08 13.08 -0.08
N VAL A 12 -3.69 12.57 0.99
CA VAL A 12 -3.88 11.14 1.23
C VAL A 12 -5.34 10.86 1.50
N LEU A 13 -5.91 9.88 0.81
CA LEU A 13 -7.20 9.30 1.18
C LEU A 13 -6.97 8.02 1.98
N VAL A 14 -7.56 7.90 3.15
CA VAL A 14 -7.63 6.64 3.90
C VAL A 14 -9.08 6.16 4.01
N VAL A 15 -9.29 4.88 3.71
CA VAL A 15 -10.61 4.25 3.71
C VAL A 15 -10.60 3.00 4.60
N ASP A 16 -11.38 3.04 5.67
CA ASP A 16 -11.48 1.99 6.68
C ASP A 16 -12.78 2.20 7.49
N ASP A 17 -13.52 1.14 7.80
CA ASP A 17 -14.76 1.26 8.58
C ASP A 17 -14.50 1.52 10.08
N GLU A 18 -13.29 1.20 10.54
CA GLU A 18 -12.80 1.37 11.91
C GLU A 18 -12.29 2.82 12.14
N PRO A 19 -12.99 3.65 12.93
CA PRO A 19 -12.65 5.07 13.09
C PRO A 19 -11.30 5.30 13.79
N ASP A 20 -10.92 4.39 14.70
CA ASP A 20 -9.63 4.40 15.39
C ASP A 20 -8.46 4.14 14.43
N VAL A 21 -8.65 3.30 13.40
CA VAL A 21 -7.65 3.11 12.34
C VAL A 21 -7.48 4.40 11.54
N LEU A 22 -8.58 5.05 11.16
CA LEU A 22 -8.54 6.33 10.45
C LEU A 22 -7.81 7.42 11.26
N ASP A 23 -8.09 7.50 12.56
CA ASP A 23 -7.44 8.44 13.47
C ASP A 23 -5.94 8.13 13.62
N THR A 24 -5.58 6.87 13.82
CA THR A 24 -4.17 6.43 13.89
C THR A 24 -3.40 6.77 12.62
N VAL A 25 -3.97 6.49 11.44
CA VAL A 25 -3.34 6.81 10.15
C VAL A 25 -3.15 8.32 9.99
N ALA A 26 -4.13 9.13 10.40
CA ALA A 26 -4.02 10.59 10.32
C ALA A 26 -2.98 11.15 11.31
N GLU A 27 -2.81 10.55 12.48
CA GLU A 27 -1.76 10.91 13.43
C GLU A 27 -0.36 10.60 12.88
N GLU A 28 -0.15 9.39 12.37
CA GLU A 28 1.11 8.95 11.73
C GLU A 28 1.46 9.82 10.51
N LEU A 29 0.45 10.29 9.79
CA LEU A 29 0.56 11.14 8.60
C LEU A 29 0.19 12.60 8.88
N SER A 30 0.42 13.09 10.10
CA SER A 30 0.08 14.47 10.52
C SER A 30 0.76 15.59 9.70
N MET A 31 1.78 15.26 8.90
CA MET A 31 2.40 16.18 7.93
C MET A 31 1.68 16.26 6.58
N CYS A 32 0.73 15.37 6.33
CA CYS A 32 -0.09 15.27 5.12
C CYS A 32 -1.46 15.97 5.30
N LEU A 33 -2.18 16.13 4.19
CA LEU A 33 -3.60 16.44 4.16
C LEU A 33 -4.37 15.13 4.02
N VAL A 34 -4.95 14.63 5.12
CA VAL A 34 -5.59 13.31 5.17
C VAL A 34 -7.11 13.42 5.14
N ASP A 35 -7.72 12.93 4.06
CA ASP A 35 -9.15 12.70 3.97
C ASP A 35 -9.48 11.29 4.44
N LYS A 36 -10.61 11.17 5.15
CA LYS A 36 -11.08 9.92 5.76
C LYS A 36 -12.43 9.52 5.18
N ALA A 37 -12.56 8.28 4.74
CA ALA A 37 -13.85 7.68 4.38
C ALA A 37 -14.06 6.39 5.17
N ARG A 38 -15.31 6.16 5.60
CA ARG A 38 -15.69 5.01 6.45
C ARG A 38 -16.43 3.91 5.70
N ASP A 39 -16.75 4.17 4.45
CA ASP A 39 -17.59 3.32 3.62
C ASP A 39 -17.23 3.51 2.15
N TYR A 40 -17.71 2.55 1.37
CA TYR A 40 -17.46 2.45 -0.06
C TYR A 40 -17.99 3.66 -0.83
N ASP A 41 -19.21 4.11 -0.54
CA ASP A 41 -19.89 5.17 -1.31
C ASP A 41 -19.17 6.52 -1.13
N THR A 42 -18.79 6.85 0.10
CA THR A 42 -18.02 8.06 0.41
C THR A 42 -16.64 8.01 -0.25
N ALA A 43 -15.97 6.86 -0.18
CA ALA A 43 -14.66 6.68 -0.80
C ALA A 43 -14.73 6.84 -2.33
N LEU A 44 -15.73 6.26 -3.00
CA LEU A 44 -15.95 6.46 -4.43
C LEU A 44 -16.20 7.92 -4.78
N GLN A 45 -16.99 8.64 -4.00
CA GLN A 45 -17.23 10.07 -4.21
C GLN A 45 -15.93 10.87 -4.09
N TYR A 46 -15.08 10.54 -3.12
CA TYR A 46 -13.79 11.21 -2.95
C TYR A 46 -12.82 10.90 -4.10
N LEU A 47 -12.71 9.63 -4.50
CA LEU A 47 -11.94 9.22 -5.67
C LEU A 47 -12.45 9.88 -6.97
N ALA A 48 -13.75 10.22 -7.03
CA ALA A 48 -14.37 10.92 -8.15
C ALA A 48 -14.11 12.43 -8.17
N SER A 49 -13.97 13.04 -6.99
CA SER A 49 -14.02 14.50 -6.83
C SER A 49 -12.66 15.13 -6.59
N TYR A 50 -11.70 14.36 -6.09
CA TYR A 50 -10.40 14.86 -5.64
C TYR A 50 -9.23 14.11 -6.27
N THR A 51 -8.05 14.69 -6.14
CA THR A 51 -6.78 14.08 -6.55
C THR A 51 -5.96 13.75 -5.31
N TYR A 52 -5.44 12.53 -5.25
CA TYR A 52 -4.62 12.06 -4.15
C TYR A 52 -3.21 11.68 -4.63
N ASP A 53 -2.20 12.02 -3.84
CA ASP A 53 -0.85 11.52 -4.03
C ASP A 53 -0.75 10.03 -3.66
N VAL A 54 -1.54 9.58 -2.67
CA VAL A 54 -1.65 8.19 -2.23
C VAL A 54 -3.07 7.89 -1.74
N VAL A 55 -3.56 6.68 -2.04
CA VAL A 55 -4.80 6.12 -1.47
C VAL A 55 -4.47 4.90 -0.62
N ILE A 56 -5.04 4.82 0.59
CA ILE A 56 -4.87 3.72 1.54
C ILE A 56 -6.24 3.06 1.74
N LEU A 57 -6.32 1.75 1.53
CA LEU A 57 -7.58 1.01 1.52
C LEU A 57 -7.52 -0.20 2.45
N ASP A 58 -8.46 -0.34 3.39
CA ASP A 58 -8.75 -1.65 3.96
C ASP A 58 -9.46 -2.53 2.93
N ILE A 59 -9.27 -3.85 3.06
CA ILE A 59 -9.88 -4.86 2.20
C ILE A 59 -11.31 -5.17 2.65
N MET A 60 -11.50 -5.38 3.94
CA MET A 60 -12.80 -5.77 4.51
C MET A 60 -13.54 -4.55 5.07
N GLY A 61 -14.84 -4.67 5.30
CA GLY A 61 -15.70 -3.57 5.77
C GLY A 61 -16.12 -2.58 4.67
N VAL A 62 -15.20 -2.21 3.76
CA VAL A 62 -15.40 -1.13 2.76
C VAL A 62 -15.38 -1.59 1.30
N ASN A 63 -15.40 -2.90 1.04
CA ASN A 63 -15.25 -3.47 -0.31
C ASN A 63 -13.96 -3.01 -1.02
N GLY A 64 -12.83 -3.18 -0.32
CA GLY A 64 -11.55 -2.57 -0.70
C GLY A 64 -10.97 -2.99 -2.04
N PHE A 65 -11.28 -4.19 -2.54
CA PHE A 65 -10.79 -4.60 -3.86
C PHE A 65 -11.46 -3.83 -5.00
N GLU A 66 -12.75 -3.50 -4.88
CA GLU A 66 -13.46 -2.71 -5.88
C GLU A 66 -13.01 -1.23 -5.82
N LEU A 67 -12.73 -0.72 -4.62
CA LEU A 67 -12.08 0.59 -4.45
C LEU A 67 -10.67 0.61 -5.03
N LEU A 68 -9.90 -0.47 -4.87
CA LEU A 68 -8.55 -0.59 -5.43
C LEU A 68 -8.61 -0.51 -6.96
N GLU A 69 -9.49 -1.28 -7.60
CA GLU A 69 -9.71 -1.24 -9.05
C GLU A 69 -10.03 0.20 -9.52
N ASN A 70 -11.01 0.85 -8.88
CA ASN A 70 -11.39 2.23 -9.19
C ASN A 70 -10.23 3.23 -9.00
N SER A 71 -9.48 3.08 -7.90
CA SER A 71 -8.36 3.96 -7.56
C SER A 71 -7.21 3.82 -8.57
N VAL A 72 -6.89 2.58 -8.95
CA VAL A 72 -5.83 2.27 -9.92
C VAL A 72 -6.22 2.69 -11.33
N ASP A 73 -7.48 2.48 -11.74
CA ASP A 73 -7.99 2.93 -13.05
C ASP A 73 -7.92 4.45 -13.21
N ARG A 74 -8.00 5.19 -12.10
CA ARG A 74 -7.82 6.64 -12.04
C ARG A 74 -6.36 7.09 -11.95
N GLY A 75 -5.43 6.14 -11.84
CA GLY A 75 -3.99 6.38 -11.77
C GLY A 75 -3.44 6.71 -10.39
N PHE A 76 -4.20 6.47 -9.32
CA PHE A 76 -3.74 6.76 -7.96
C PHE A 76 -2.85 5.62 -7.41
N PRO A 77 -1.66 5.93 -6.88
CA PRO A 77 -0.86 4.96 -6.13
C PRO A 77 -1.63 4.46 -4.91
N SER A 78 -1.94 3.16 -4.88
CA SER A 78 -2.85 2.58 -3.90
C SER A 78 -2.17 1.53 -3.02
N VAL A 79 -2.25 1.70 -1.70
CA VAL A 79 -1.68 0.81 -0.69
C VAL A 79 -2.81 0.10 0.04
N MET A 80 -2.73 -1.22 0.15
CA MET A 80 -3.67 -1.98 0.97
C MET A 80 -3.21 -1.99 2.42
N LEU A 81 -4.11 -1.70 3.37
CA LEU A 81 -3.86 -1.69 4.81
C LEU A 81 -4.88 -2.57 5.52
N THR A 82 -4.53 -3.79 5.93
CA THR A 82 -5.52 -4.73 6.49
C THR A 82 -5.00 -5.54 7.68
N ALA A 83 -5.87 -5.84 8.64
CA ALA A 83 -5.60 -6.80 9.71
C ALA A 83 -6.17 -8.18 9.38
N HIS A 84 -7.39 -8.18 8.83
CA HIS A 84 -8.21 -9.38 8.80
C HIS A 84 -8.05 -10.17 7.49
N ALA A 85 -7.70 -9.52 6.38
CA ALA A 85 -7.47 -10.16 5.09
C ALA A 85 -5.98 -10.42 4.83
N LEU A 86 -5.24 -10.79 5.89
CA LEU A 86 -3.83 -11.17 5.80
C LEU A 86 -3.71 -12.61 5.30
N THR A 87 -3.86 -12.82 3.99
CA THR A 87 -3.70 -14.12 3.32
C THR A 87 -2.86 -14.02 2.05
N PRO A 88 -2.22 -15.12 1.59
CA PRO A 88 -1.54 -15.16 0.30
C PRO A 88 -2.46 -14.80 -0.87
N GLU A 89 -3.72 -15.20 -0.82
CA GLU A 89 -4.70 -14.93 -1.88
C GLU A 89 -5.03 -13.44 -1.95
N ALA A 90 -5.23 -12.79 -0.81
CA ALA A 90 -5.49 -11.36 -0.73
C ALA A 90 -4.29 -10.56 -1.24
N LEU A 91 -3.07 -10.88 -0.79
CA LEU A 91 -1.84 -10.24 -1.28
C LEU A 91 -1.68 -10.41 -2.79
N LYS A 92 -1.90 -11.63 -3.32
CA LYS A 92 -1.85 -11.91 -4.76
C LYS A 92 -2.87 -11.10 -5.53
N LYS A 93 -4.10 -11.01 -5.02
CA LYS A 93 -5.16 -10.22 -5.65
C LYS A 93 -4.79 -8.74 -5.66
N SER A 94 -4.30 -8.18 -4.56
CA SER A 94 -3.87 -6.78 -4.48
C SER A 94 -2.78 -6.45 -5.51
N ILE A 95 -1.77 -7.33 -5.66
CA ILE A 95 -0.72 -7.15 -6.68
C ILE A 95 -1.32 -7.13 -8.09
N LYS A 96 -2.20 -8.10 -8.40
CA LYS A 96 -2.82 -8.23 -9.73
C LYS A 96 -3.71 -7.04 -10.09
N LEU A 97 -4.35 -6.44 -9.10
CA LEU A 97 -5.20 -5.25 -9.27
C LEU A 97 -4.40 -3.94 -9.29
N GLY A 98 -3.06 -4.00 -9.20
CA GLY A 98 -2.19 -2.83 -9.36
C GLY A 98 -1.89 -2.05 -8.09
N ALA A 99 -2.12 -2.63 -6.90
CA ALA A 99 -1.63 -2.03 -5.68
C ALA A 99 -0.12 -1.81 -5.74
N VAL A 100 0.35 -0.69 -5.19
CA VAL A 100 1.78 -0.37 -5.15
C VAL A 100 2.46 -1.01 -3.95
N SER A 101 1.69 -1.34 -2.91
CA SER A 101 2.15 -2.03 -1.70
C SER A 101 0.98 -2.64 -0.91
N PHE A 102 1.33 -3.42 0.11
CA PHE A 102 0.42 -4.07 1.04
C PHE A 102 1.03 -4.02 2.45
N LEU A 103 0.29 -3.55 3.44
CA LEU A 103 0.75 -3.36 4.81
C LEU A 103 -0.24 -3.99 5.79
N PRO A 104 0.22 -4.83 6.72
CA PRO A 104 -0.59 -5.26 7.86
C PRO A 104 -0.92 -4.09 8.81
N LYS A 105 -2.15 -4.03 9.37
CA LYS A 105 -2.51 -2.97 10.34
C LYS A 105 -1.61 -2.97 11.60
N ASP A 106 -1.08 -4.12 12.03
CA ASP A 106 -0.12 -4.20 13.14
C ASP A 106 1.27 -3.60 12.81
N LYS A 107 1.47 -3.17 11.57
CA LYS A 107 2.64 -2.47 11.04
C LYS A 107 2.37 -1.01 10.69
N MET A 108 1.26 -0.44 11.13
CA MET A 108 0.90 0.98 10.87
C MET A 108 1.95 1.98 11.35
N THR A 109 2.72 1.69 12.39
CA THR A 109 3.82 2.56 12.84
C THR A 109 4.96 2.69 11.81
N GLU A 110 5.02 1.77 10.84
CA GLU A 110 5.97 1.82 9.73
C GLU A 110 5.37 2.55 8.50
N LEU A 111 4.07 2.89 8.52
CA LEU A 111 3.31 3.44 7.38
C LEU A 111 3.98 4.66 6.77
N ARG A 112 4.42 5.61 7.60
CA ARG A 112 5.14 6.80 7.14
C ARG A 112 6.34 6.43 6.26
N SER A 113 7.22 5.55 6.74
CA SER A 113 8.41 5.14 6.01
C SER A 113 8.08 4.41 4.70
N PHE A 114 7.00 3.63 4.69
CA PHE A 114 6.51 2.98 3.48
C PHE A 114 5.98 3.98 2.46
N LEU A 115 5.20 4.98 2.89
CA LEU A 115 4.67 6.00 1.99
C LEU A 115 5.74 6.96 1.47
N GLU A 116 6.75 7.28 2.28
CA GLU A 116 7.93 8.02 1.81
C GLU A 116 8.58 7.29 0.63
N ASP A 117 8.68 5.95 0.69
CA ASP A 117 9.21 5.15 -0.40
C ASP A 117 8.31 5.14 -1.65
N VAL A 118 6.99 5.13 -1.48
CA VAL A 118 6.00 5.20 -2.59
C VAL A 118 6.10 6.55 -3.29
N VAL A 119 6.13 7.66 -2.53
CA VAL A 119 6.18 9.01 -3.08
C VAL A 119 7.53 9.28 -3.75
N LEU A 120 8.65 8.90 -3.13
CA LEU A 120 9.99 9.01 -3.74
C LEU A 120 10.14 8.11 -4.97
N GLY A 121 9.41 7.00 -5.02
CA GLY A 121 9.32 6.12 -6.19
C GLY A 121 8.45 6.66 -7.32
N GLU A 122 7.88 7.87 -7.19
CA GLU A 122 6.90 8.45 -8.12
C GLU A 122 5.66 7.54 -8.30
N GLY A 123 5.19 6.92 -7.23
CA GLY A 123 4.04 6.01 -7.28
C GLY A 123 4.32 4.65 -7.93
N LYS A 124 5.59 4.34 -8.27
CA LYS A 124 5.96 3.02 -8.79
C LYS A 124 5.77 1.95 -7.71
N PRO A 125 5.39 0.72 -8.08
CA PRO A 125 5.22 -0.36 -7.11
C PRO A 125 6.49 -0.61 -6.28
N VAL A 126 6.36 -0.62 -4.96
CA VAL A 126 7.48 -0.71 -4.00
C VAL A 126 7.61 -2.13 -3.43
N TRP A 127 7.32 -3.13 -4.27
CA TRP A 127 7.29 -4.53 -3.87
C TRP A 127 8.65 -5.08 -3.44
N GLN A 128 9.75 -4.51 -3.91
CA GLN A 128 11.09 -4.90 -3.44
C GLN A 128 11.25 -4.64 -1.94
N LYS A 129 10.97 -3.41 -1.49
CA LYS A 129 11.09 -3.03 -0.08
C LYS A 129 10.06 -3.77 0.78
N PHE A 130 8.89 -4.07 0.23
CA PHE A 130 7.92 -4.97 0.85
C PHE A 130 8.55 -6.34 1.16
N PHE A 131 9.16 -7.01 0.18
CA PHE A 131 9.78 -8.33 0.42
C PHE A 131 10.96 -8.27 1.39
N GLU A 132 11.74 -7.17 1.38
CA GLU A 132 12.87 -6.96 2.29
C GLU A 132 12.42 -6.72 3.73
N ARG A 133 11.41 -5.86 3.96
CA ARG A 133 10.94 -5.47 5.31
C ARG A 133 9.93 -6.45 5.90
N LEU A 134 8.98 -6.91 5.09
CA LEU A 134 7.84 -7.71 5.54
C LEU A 134 7.98 -9.19 5.20
N GLY A 135 9.01 -9.62 4.46
CA GLY A 135 9.22 -11.04 4.14
C GLY A 135 9.25 -11.93 5.39
N GLY A 136 9.96 -11.51 6.44
CA GLY A 136 10.01 -12.23 7.72
C GLY A 136 8.67 -12.24 8.47
N TYR A 137 7.88 -11.17 8.36
CA TYR A 137 6.54 -11.09 8.92
C TYR A 137 5.59 -12.09 8.23
N PHE A 138 5.57 -12.09 6.90
CA PHE A 138 4.71 -12.99 6.13
C PHE A 138 5.18 -14.45 6.19
N ASN A 139 6.46 -14.74 6.37
CA ASN A 139 6.91 -16.10 6.64
C ASN A 139 6.33 -16.67 7.94
N LYS A 140 6.10 -15.83 8.96
CA LYS A 140 5.45 -16.27 10.21
C LYS A 140 3.95 -16.50 10.02
N HIS A 141 3.28 -15.65 9.23
CA HIS A 141 1.83 -15.72 9.04
C HIS A 141 1.40 -16.73 7.98
N PHE A 142 2.12 -16.83 6.86
CA PHE A 142 1.80 -17.71 5.73
C PHE A 142 2.59 -19.02 5.75
N GLY A 143 3.57 -19.12 6.65
CA GLY A 143 4.51 -20.22 6.73
C GLY A 143 5.78 -19.99 5.91
N PRO A 144 6.85 -20.74 6.21
CA PRO A 144 8.10 -20.64 5.47
C PRO A 144 7.88 -21.03 4.00
N ASP A 145 8.66 -20.39 3.12
CA ASP A 145 8.68 -20.66 1.68
C ASP A 145 7.36 -20.41 0.96
N TRP A 146 6.42 -19.63 1.52
CA TRP A 146 5.15 -19.29 0.88
C TRP A 146 5.33 -18.68 -0.52
N VAL A 147 6.42 -17.93 -0.73
CA VAL A 147 6.82 -17.40 -2.03
C VAL A 147 7.22 -18.51 -3.00
N GLU A 148 8.01 -19.49 -2.55
CA GLU A 148 8.54 -20.55 -3.42
C GLU A 148 7.49 -21.62 -3.75
N LYS A 149 6.52 -21.80 -2.85
CA LYS A 149 5.39 -22.74 -3.00
C LYS A 149 4.36 -22.27 -4.02
N ASP A 150 4.34 -20.98 -4.33
CA ASP A 150 3.38 -20.38 -5.24
C ASP A 150 4.08 -19.82 -6.48
N LYS A 151 3.76 -20.38 -7.64
CA LYS A 151 4.39 -19.98 -8.91
C LYS A 151 4.27 -18.48 -9.17
N PHE A 152 3.13 -17.86 -8.87
CA PHE A 152 2.95 -16.43 -9.09
C PHE A 152 3.90 -15.61 -8.23
N PHE A 153 3.99 -15.90 -6.93
CA PHE A 153 4.86 -15.14 -6.04
C PHE A 153 6.34 -15.32 -6.36
N LYS A 154 6.74 -16.53 -6.75
CA LYS A 154 8.10 -16.81 -7.21
C LYS A 154 8.46 -16.00 -8.46
N ASP A 155 7.62 -16.04 -9.48
CA ASP A 155 7.85 -15.33 -10.73
C ASP A 155 7.84 -13.80 -10.49
N PHE A 156 6.88 -13.31 -9.71
CA PHE A 156 6.75 -11.90 -9.38
C PHE A 156 7.94 -11.36 -8.59
N LYS A 157 8.39 -12.07 -7.55
CA LYS A 157 9.57 -11.65 -6.77
C LYS A 157 10.81 -11.58 -7.67
N HIS A 158 10.98 -12.53 -8.59
CA HIS A 158 12.10 -12.54 -9.53
C HIS A 158 12.06 -11.35 -10.50
N GLU A 159 10.89 -10.99 -11.01
CA GLU A 159 10.70 -9.82 -11.86
C GLU A 159 11.01 -8.51 -11.14
N VAL A 160 10.46 -8.34 -9.93
CA VAL A 160 10.67 -7.16 -9.10
C VAL A 160 12.18 -6.96 -8.82
N LEU A 161 12.89 -8.03 -8.43
CA LEU A 161 14.33 -7.98 -8.16
C LEU A 161 15.18 -7.69 -9.42
N LYS A 162 14.78 -8.18 -10.58
CA LYS A 162 15.47 -7.87 -11.86
C LYS A 162 15.32 -6.40 -12.26
N SER A 163 14.12 -5.85 -12.09
CA SER A 163 13.82 -4.45 -12.43
C SER A 163 14.56 -3.41 -11.57
N SER A 164 15.03 -3.82 -10.39
CA SER A 164 15.89 -3.00 -9.51
C SER A 164 17.36 -3.01 -9.93
N THR A 165 17.87 -4.11 -10.50
CA THR A 165 19.27 -4.23 -10.92
C THR A 165 19.56 -3.54 -12.25
N SER A 166 18.56 -3.38 -13.13
CA SER A 166 18.73 -2.69 -14.41
C SER A 166 18.83 -1.17 -14.29
N ARG A 167 18.50 -0.58 -13.13
CA ARG A 167 18.63 0.88 -12.89
C ARG A 167 20.02 1.31 -12.39
N THR A 168 20.91 0.37 -12.09
CA THR A 168 22.28 0.67 -11.62
C THR A 168 23.33 0.69 -12.75
N GLN A 169 22.92 0.47 -14.01
CA GLN A 169 23.78 0.59 -15.20
C GLN A 169 23.20 1.62 -16.17
N SER A 170 23.12 2.88 -15.73
CA SER A 170 22.86 4.03 -16.62
C SER A 170 23.51 5.27 -16.01
N HIS A 171 24.84 5.25 -15.92
CA HIS A 171 25.70 6.42 -15.82
C HIS A 171 27.04 6.11 -16.47
#